data_AF-A0A1E3U5Q8-F1
#
_entry.id   AF-A0A1E3U5Q8-F1
#
_cell.length_a   1.000
_cell.length_b   1.000
_cell.length_c   1.000
_cell.angle_alpha   90.00
_cell.angle_beta   90.00
_cell.angle_gamma   90.00
#
_symmetry.space_group_name_H-M   'P 1'
#
loop_
_entity.id
_entity.type
_entity.pdbx_description
1 polymer ?
#
loop_
_entity_poly.entity_id
_entity_poly.type
_entity_poly.pdbx_seq_one_letter_code
_entity_poly.pdbx_strand_id
1 'polypeptide(L)'
;MDIKITGKYAIYQSAVSSGRKLEKNTAVPAGSAGGKGDEICISSDAVKKQEASVYSSAVSSSLKEPASEERIAQLKQQIGDGTYQISAELVAKKLMSGL
;
A
#
# COMPACT_ATOMS: atom_id res chain seq x y z
N MET A 1 24.71 -13.23 -24.11
CA MET A 1 25.74 -12.68 -23.19
C MET A 1 25.78 -13.57 -21.96
N ASP A 2 26.64 -14.60 -21.97
CA ASP A 2 26.76 -15.55 -20.86
C ASP A 2 27.75 -15.03 -19.83
N ILE A 3 27.22 -14.51 -18.72
CA ILE A 3 28.02 -13.97 -17.63
C ILE A 3 28.56 -15.14 -16.79
N LYS A 4 29.83 -15.49 -16.99
CA LYS A 4 30.53 -16.52 -16.18
C LYS A 4 31.01 -15.90 -14.87
N ILE A 5 30.21 -16.08 -13.80
CA ILE A 5 30.56 -15.66 -12.44
C ILE A 5 31.43 -16.74 -11.79
N THR A 6 32.72 -16.80 -12.13
CA THR A 6 33.59 -17.90 -11.68
C THR A 6 34.34 -17.58 -10.37
N GLY A 7 34.45 -16.31 -9.97
CA GLY A 7 35.29 -15.93 -8.81
C GLY A 7 34.59 -15.84 -7.46
N LYS A 8 33.28 -15.55 -7.42
CA LYS A 8 32.55 -15.24 -6.17
C LYS A 8 31.08 -15.71 -6.17
N TYR A 9 30.80 -16.79 -6.90
CA TYR A 9 29.42 -17.29 -7.05
C TYR A 9 28.77 -17.65 -5.70
N ALA A 10 29.53 -18.21 -4.76
CA ALA A 10 29.03 -18.54 -3.42
C ALA A 10 28.59 -17.31 -2.61
N ILE A 11 29.27 -16.17 -2.77
CA ILE A 11 28.87 -14.90 -2.12
C ILE A 11 27.57 -14.37 -2.73
N TYR A 12 27.43 -14.45 -4.06
CA TYR A 12 26.20 -14.06 -4.73
C TYR A 12 25.02 -14.96 -4.31
N GLN A 13 25.24 -16.28 -4.25
CA GLN A 13 24.21 -17.25 -3.88
C GLN A 13 23.77 -17.10 -2.42
N SER A 14 24.70 -16.81 -1.51
CA SER A 14 24.38 -16.51 -0.10
C SER A 14 23.61 -15.20 0.05
N ALA A 15 23.96 -14.15 -0.68
CA ALA A 15 23.22 -12.88 -0.65
C ALA A 15 21.79 -13.02 -1.18
N VAL A 16 21.60 -13.72 -2.30
CA VAL A 16 20.27 -13.92 -2.93
C VAL A 16 19.38 -14.88 -2.11
N SER A 17 19.97 -15.86 -1.42
CA SER A 17 19.22 -16.73 -0.52
C SER A 17 18.84 -16.02 0.80
N SER A 18 19.73 -15.20 1.34
CA SER A 18 19.47 -14.41 2.57
C SER A 18 18.38 -13.35 2.36
N GLY A 19 18.32 -12.74 1.17
CA GLY A 19 17.30 -11.73 0.84
C GLY A 19 15.87 -12.27 0.74
N ARG A 20 15.67 -13.60 0.68
CA ARG A 20 14.33 -14.22 0.64
C ARG A 20 13.74 -14.53 2.02
N LYS A 21 14.50 -14.35 3.10
CA LYS A 21 14.01 -14.45 4.48
C LYS A 21 14.27 -13.16 5.25
N LEU A 22 13.54 -12.10 4.91
CA LEU A 22 13.42 -10.94 5.80
C LEU A 22 12.03 -10.91 6.42
N GLU A 23 11.76 -11.87 7.29
CA GLU A 23 10.87 -11.58 8.42
C GLU A 23 11.64 -10.63 9.35
N LYS A 24 11.13 -9.40 9.46
CA LYS A 24 11.27 -8.47 10.60
C LYS A 24 12.54 -8.68 11.44
N ASN A 25 13.66 -8.09 11.03
CA ASN A 25 14.82 -7.99 11.91
C ASN A 25 15.30 -6.54 12.01
N THR A 26 14.83 -5.88 13.05
CA THR A 26 15.42 -4.66 13.62
C THR A 26 16.76 -5.03 14.25
N ALA A 27 17.80 -5.18 13.44
CA ALA A 27 19.17 -5.21 13.92
C ALA A 27 19.97 -4.16 13.16
N VAL A 28 20.18 -3.02 13.81
CA VAL A 28 21.20 -2.05 13.40
C VAL A 28 22.55 -2.76 13.55
N PRO A 29 23.35 -2.97 12.48
CA PRO A 29 24.71 -3.42 12.66
C PRO A 29 25.52 -2.25 13.23
N ALA A 30 26.04 -2.46 14.42
CA ALA A 30 27.04 -1.57 15.03
C ALA A 30 28.32 -1.60 14.19
N GLY A 31 28.80 -0.41 13.82
CA GLY A 31 30.22 -0.14 13.59
C GLY A 31 30.78 -0.47 12.21
N SER A 32 30.96 0.56 11.39
CA SER A 32 32.12 0.66 10.49
C SER A 32 32.53 2.12 10.35
N ALA A 33 33.08 2.69 11.44
CA ALA A 33 33.82 3.94 11.35
C ALA A 33 35.12 3.69 10.58
N GLY A 34 35.17 4.06 9.29
CA GLY A 34 36.43 4.10 8.53
C GLY A 34 36.42 3.60 7.08
N GLY A 35 35.26 3.33 6.47
CA GLY A 35 35.17 3.00 5.06
C GLY A 35 34.67 4.19 4.24
N LYS A 36 35.38 4.54 3.15
CA LYS A 36 34.86 5.43 2.09
C LYS A 36 33.74 4.68 1.35
N GLY A 37 32.58 4.56 1.97
CA GLY A 37 31.41 3.93 1.38
C GLY A 37 30.25 4.91 1.43
N ASP A 38 29.44 4.92 0.37
CA ASP A 38 28.21 5.70 0.35
C ASP A 38 27.24 5.16 1.41
N GLU A 39 26.75 6.04 2.27
CA GLU A 39 25.77 5.69 3.31
C GLU A 39 24.35 5.74 2.73
N ILE A 40 23.60 4.63 2.85
CA ILE A 40 22.19 4.57 2.48
C ILE A 40 21.35 4.61 3.76
N CYS A 41 20.76 5.77 4.06
CA CYS A 41 19.83 5.94 5.17
C CYS A 41 18.38 5.72 4.72
N ILE A 42 17.76 4.62 5.16
CA ILE A 42 16.32 4.37 4.95
C ILE A 42 15.55 5.05 6.09
N SER A 43 14.93 6.20 5.81
CA SER A 43 14.10 6.89 6.81
C SER A 43 12.75 6.18 6.98
N SER A 44 12.37 5.87 8.23
CA SER A 44 11.07 5.30 8.57
C SER A 44 9.90 6.23 8.20
N ASP A 45 10.13 7.53 8.18
CA ASP A 45 9.12 8.54 7.87
C ASP A 45 8.78 8.58 6.38
N ALA A 46 9.74 8.27 5.49
CA ALA A 46 9.47 8.15 4.07
C ALA A 46 8.52 6.99 3.76
N VAL A 47 8.63 5.88 4.50
CA VAL A 47 7.73 4.72 4.36
C VAL A 47 6.30 5.10 4.75
N LYS A 48 6.12 5.78 5.89
CA LYS A 48 4.79 6.26 6.33
C LYS A 48 4.16 7.24 5.34
N LYS A 49 4.96 8.13 4.75
CA LYS A 49 4.50 9.06 3.70
C LYS A 49 4.08 8.33 2.44
N GLN A 50 4.82 7.30 2.04
CA GLN A 50 4.46 6.47 0.89
C GLN A 50 3.16 5.71 1.14
N GLU A 51 2.99 5.10 2.32
CA GLU A 51 1.75 4.43 2.70
C GLU A 51 0.56 5.40 2.71
N ALA A 52 0.72 6.58 3.29
CA ALA A 52 -0.30 7.63 3.27
C ALA A 52 -0.64 8.08 1.83
N SER A 53 0.35 8.17 0.94
CA SER A 53 0.14 8.51 -0.46
C SER A 53 -0.57 7.41 -1.25
N VAL A 54 -0.30 6.15 -0.96
CA VAL A 54 -1.00 5.01 -1.58
C VAL A 54 -2.44 4.93 -1.07
N TYR A 55 -2.65 5.16 0.22
CA TYR A 55 -3.98 5.19 0.79
C TYR A 55 -4.82 6.35 0.24
N SER A 56 -4.25 7.56 0.16
CA SER A 56 -4.97 8.72 -0.37
C SER A 56 -5.31 8.55 -1.85
N SER A 57 -4.44 7.96 -2.67
CA SER A 57 -4.72 7.70 -4.08
C SER A 57 -5.81 6.65 -4.25
N ALA A 58 -5.83 5.59 -3.43
CA ALA A 58 -6.88 4.57 -3.44
C ALA A 58 -8.25 5.12 -3.01
N VAL A 59 -8.29 6.01 -2.00
CA VAL A 59 -9.53 6.70 -1.61
C VAL A 59 -10.01 7.62 -2.72
N SER A 60 -9.08 8.36 -3.35
CA SER A 60 -9.39 9.29 -4.44
C SER A 60 -9.94 8.59 -5.67
N SER A 61 -9.40 7.42 -6.04
CA SER A 61 -9.91 6.64 -7.17
C SER A 61 -11.29 6.07 -6.87
N SER A 62 -11.52 5.55 -5.65
CA SER A 62 -12.84 5.06 -5.24
C SER A 62 -13.91 6.16 -5.19
N LEU A 63 -13.54 7.42 -4.90
CA LEU A 63 -14.46 8.55 -4.92
C LEU A 63 -14.72 9.08 -6.34
N LYS A 64 -13.74 8.92 -7.25
CA LYS A 64 -13.84 9.36 -8.65
C LYS A 64 -14.63 8.40 -9.52
N GLU A 65 -14.77 7.14 -9.13
CA GLU A 65 -15.64 6.21 -9.85
C GLU A 65 -17.09 6.67 -9.72
N PRO A 66 -17.71 7.20 -10.79
CA PRO A 66 -19.12 7.52 -10.76
C PRO A 66 -19.87 6.22 -10.48
N ALA A 67 -20.93 6.29 -9.67
CA ALA A 67 -21.85 5.17 -9.55
C ALA A 67 -22.31 4.77 -10.97
N SER A 68 -22.29 3.47 -11.28
CA SER A 68 -22.71 3.01 -12.61
C SER A 68 -24.09 3.58 -12.95
N GLU A 69 -24.27 3.99 -14.21
CA GLU A 69 -25.52 4.61 -14.66
C GLU A 69 -26.73 3.69 -14.41
N GLU A 70 -26.53 2.38 -14.55
CA GLU A 70 -27.50 1.33 -14.21
C GLU A 70 -27.94 1.41 -12.74
N ARG A 71 -26.99 1.57 -11.81
CA ARG A 71 -27.29 1.68 -10.38
C ARG A 71 -28.07 2.95 -10.07
N ILE A 72 -27.74 4.06 -10.74
CA ILE A 72 -28.46 5.33 -10.58
C ILE A 72 -29.90 5.19 -11.10
N ALA A 73 -30.09 4.56 -12.27
CA ALA A 73 -31.41 4.32 -12.84
C ALA A 73 -32.27 3.43 -11.92
N GLN A 74 -31.70 2.34 -11.40
CA GLN A 74 -32.38 1.44 -10.46
C GLN A 74 -32.79 2.15 -9.16
N LEU A 75 -31.92 2.98 -8.59
CA LEU A 75 -32.24 3.77 -7.40
C LEU A 75 -33.35 4.79 -7.67
N LYS A 76 -33.31 5.49 -8.82
CA LYS A 76 -34.37 6.43 -9.21
C LYS A 76 -35.72 5.72 -9.34
N GLN A 77 -35.74 4.53 -9.93
CA GLN A 77 -36.94 3.72 -10.03
C GLN A 77 -37.47 3.34 -8.64
N GLN A 78 -36.63 2.80 -7.76
CA GLN A 78 -37.04 2.44 -6.39
C GLN A 78 -37.59 3.63 -5.60
N ILE A 79 -37.04 4.83 -5.80
CA ILE A 79 -37.54 6.06 -5.17
C ILE A 79 -38.91 6.44 -5.75
N GLY A 80 -39.07 6.39 -7.07
CA GLY A 80 -40.36 6.65 -7.72
C GLY A 80 -41.46 5.68 -7.30
N ASP A 81 -41.09 4.40 -7.14
CA ASP A 81 -42.00 3.33 -6.70
C ASP A 81 -42.23 3.33 -5.18
N GLY A 82 -41.52 4.17 -4.42
CA GLY A 82 -41.61 4.24 -2.95
C GLY A 82 -41.05 3.02 -2.21
N THR A 83 -40.29 2.17 -2.88
CA THR A 83 -39.70 0.93 -2.33
C THR A 83 -38.27 1.13 -1.82
N TYR A 84 -37.71 2.32 -1.99
CA TYR A 84 -36.37 2.64 -1.53
C TYR A 84 -36.33 2.78 0.00
N GLN A 85 -35.65 1.84 0.66
CA GLN A 85 -35.52 1.81 2.11
C GLN A 85 -34.06 1.90 2.54
N ILE A 86 -33.77 2.86 3.42
CA ILE A 86 -32.46 3.02 4.04
C ILE A 86 -32.59 2.63 5.52
N SER A 87 -31.70 1.77 6.01
CA SER A 87 -31.68 1.42 7.44
C SER A 87 -31.14 2.59 8.29
N ALA A 88 -31.73 2.77 9.47
CA ALA A 88 -31.30 3.83 10.40
C ALA A 88 -29.83 3.67 10.82
N GLU A 89 -29.35 2.42 10.92
CA GLU A 89 -27.96 2.11 11.22
C GLU A 89 -27.00 2.64 10.14
N LEU A 90 -27.38 2.51 8.86
CA LEU A 90 -26.56 2.98 7.74
C LEU A 90 -26.50 4.51 7.72
N VAL A 91 -27.61 5.18 8.04
CA VAL A 91 -27.66 6.64 8.21
C VAL A 91 -26.76 7.07 9.37
N ALA A 92 -26.89 6.44 10.54
CA ALA A 92 -26.09 6.76 11.72
C ALA A 92 -24.59 6.55 11.45
N LYS A 93 -24.21 5.44 10.82
CA LYS A 93 -22.82 5.17 10.45
C LYS A 93 -22.26 6.24 9.52
N LYS A 94 -23.04 6.73 8.55
CA LYS A 94 -22.61 7.79 7.63
C LYS A 94 -22.45 9.14 8.34
N LEU A 95 -23.36 9.50 9.22
CA LEU A 95 -23.26 10.73 10.03
C LEU A 95 -22.03 10.71 10.96
N MET A 96 -21.77 9.56 11.61
CA MET A 96 -20.63 9.38 12.51
C MET A 96 -19.29 9.32 11.77
N SER A 97 -19.29 8.88 10.51
CA SER A 97 -18.08 8.76 9.69
C SER A 97 -17.54 10.12 9.21
N GLY A 98 -18.25 11.23 9.43
CA GLY A 98 -17.77 12.57 9.11
C GLY A 98 -17.40 12.76 7.65
N LEU A 99 -18.20 12.21 6.73
CA LEU A 99 -18.09 12.52 5.30
C LEU A 99 -18.63 13.93 5.01
#